data_AF-A0A1F8P0N0-F1
#
_entry.id   AF-A0A1F8P0N0-F1
#
_cell.length_a   1.000
_cell.length_b   1.000
_cell.length_c   1.000
_cell.angle_alpha   90.00
_cell.angle_beta   90.00
_cell.angle_gamma   90.00
#
_symmetry.space_group_name_H-M   'P 1'
#
loop_
_entity.id
_entity.type
_entity.pdbx_description
1 polymer ?
#
loop_
_entity_poly.entity_id
_entity_poly.type
_entity_poly.pdbx_seq_one_letter_code
_entity_poly.pdbx_strand_id
1 'polypeptide(L)'
;MTYGPLLVNIGLNEAGIGVAINSVFASDTRIGVPRVLYSRAVLKAQSIEEAIQTCLLQKRAGGYHYLLADAQGRSYSVETSASHHHVHPGERGWLVHTNHYLSTELRALETKRDLRNSQLRFQHALQLLESQLGSLDLESLQNLLRDHANAPNSICEHEDPTAPPHQRFLTLFSMIMDLTQGLMWAAPGPPCQGTYTAYPL
;
A
#
# COMPACT_ATOMS: atom_id res chain seq x y z
N MET A 1 9.96 1.72 -5.85
CA MET A 1 10.15 0.49 -6.66
C MET A 1 9.45 0.63 -8.02
N THR A 2 10.06 0.09 -9.08
CA THR A 2 9.42 -0.11 -10.38
C THR A 2 9.66 -1.55 -10.87
N TYR A 3 8.71 -2.11 -11.61
CA TYR A 3 8.98 -3.28 -12.45
C TYR A 3 9.63 -2.73 -13.72
N GLY A 4 10.89 -2.99 -14.05
CA GLY A 4 11.44 -2.53 -15.34
C GLY A 4 10.60 -3.12 -16.46
N PRO A 5 10.06 -2.39 -17.48
CA PRO A 5 10.20 -1.00 -17.96
C PRO A 5 9.03 -0.04 -17.58
N LEU A 6 8.40 -0.24 -16.42
CA LEU A 6 7.29 0.58 -15.93
C LEU A 6 7.78 1.84 -15.21
N LEU A 7 6.87 2.82 -15.06
CA LEU A 7 7.11 3.98 -14.21
C LEU A 7 7.04 3.59 -12.73
N VAL A 8 7.80 4.31 -11.90
CA VAL A 8 7.82 4.13 -10.43
C VAL A 8 6.41 4.31 -9.88
N ASN A 9 5.96 3.34 -9.08
CA ASN A 9 4.60 3.32 -8.53
C ASN A 9 4.52 3.66 -7.04
N ILE A 10 5.59 3.41 -6.29
CA ILE A 10 5.66 3.59 -4.83
C ILE A 10 7.06 4.07 -4.43
N GLY A 11 7.14 4.85 -3.35
CA GLY A 11 8.37 5.44 -2.83
C GLY A 11 8.10 6.78 -2.15
N LEU A 12 9.15 7.57 -1.95
CA LEU A 12 9.07 8.93 -1.43
C LEU A 12 9.76 9.94 -2.36
N ASN A 13 9.59 11.24 -2.10
CA ASN A 13 10.20 12.32 -2.87
C ASN A 13 10.83 13.41 -1.97
N GLU A 14 11.49 14.39 -2.60
CA GLU A 14 12.25 15.45 -1.92
C GLU A 14 11.38 16.45 -1.16
N ALA A 15 10.08 16.51 -1.47
CA ALA A 15 9.09 17.27 -0.72
C ALA A 15 8.64 16.55 0.57
N GLY A 16 9.21 15.39 0.87
CA GLY A 16 8.87 14.60 2.06
C GLY A 16 7.54 13.86 1.93
N ILE A 17 7.05 13.62 0.71
CA ILE A 17 5.81 12.87 0.45
C ILE A 17 6.13 11.41 0.18
N GLY A 18 5.50 10.51 0.93
CA GLY A 18 5.56 9.05 0.73
C GLY A 18 4.26 8.51 0.14
N VAL A 19 4.37 7.53 -0.76
CA VAL A 19 3.24 6.79 -1.31
C VAL A 19 3.50 5.28 -1.37
N ALA A 20 2.58 4.52 -0.80
CA ALA A 20 2.42 3.09 -1.02
C ALA A 20 1.06 2.80 -1.69
N ILE A 21 0.93 1.66 -2.36
CA ILE A 21 -0.25 1.34 -3.16
C ILE A 21 -0.67 -0.11 -2.96
N ASN A 22 -1.98 -0.32 -2.85
CA ASN A 22 -2.59 -1.64 -2.89
C ASN A 22 -3.54 -1.75 -4.08
N SER A 23 -3.61 -2.95 -4.66
CA SER A 23 -4.69 -3.30 -5.57
C SER A 23 -5.99 -3.47 -4.79
N VAL A 24 -7.04 -2.78 -5.23
CA VAL A 24 -8.44 -3.01 -4.88
C VAL A 24 -9.19 -3.28 -6.19
N PHE A 25 -10.31 -3.97 -6.12
CA PHE A 25 -10.91 -4.58 -7.31
C PHE A 25 -12.31 -4.03 -7.56
N ALA A 26 -12.39 -2.84 -8.17
CA ALA A 26 -13.66 -2.27 -8.61
C ALA A 26 -14.20 -2.94 -9.89
N SER A 27 -15.51 -2.97 -10.01
CA SER A 27 -16.27 -3.51 -11.15
C SER A 27 -16.56 -2.47 -12.25
N ASP A 28 -16.28 -1.19 -11.99
CA ASP A 28 -16.62 -0.05 -12.86
C ASP A 28 -15.49 0.37 -13.83
N THR A 29 -14.53 -0.52 -14.10
CA THR A 29 -13.38 -0.22 -14.97
C THR A 29 -13.81 0.26 -16.36
N ARG A 30 -13.09 1.22 -16.94
CA ARG A 30 -13.42 1.89 -18.20
C ARG A 30 -12.18 2.33 -18.96
N ILE A 31 -12.36 2.78 -20.21
CA ILE A 31 -11.30 3.49 -20.94
C ILE A 31 -10.94 4.77 -20.18
N GLY A 32 -9.67 4.94 -19.86
CA GLY A 32 -9.18 6.08 -19.09
C GLY A 32 -7.67 6.04 -18.89
N VAL A 33 -7.19 6.91 -18.01
CA VAL A 33 -5.79 7.04 -17.63
C VAL A 33 -5.41 5.87 -16.70
N PRO A 34 -4.39 5.06 -17.05
CA PRO A 34 -3.91 3.97 -16.22
C PRO A 34 -3.29 4.46 -14.92
N ARG A 35 -3.43 3.67 -13.85
CA ARG A 35 -2.89 3.97 -12.51
C ARG A 35 -1.43 4.39 -12.52
N VAL A 36 -0.58 3.72 -13.29
CA VAL A 36 0.87 3.97 -13.29
C VAL A 36 1.21 5.45 -13.55
N LEU A 37 0.37 6.15 -14.32
CA LEU A 37 0.52 7.58 -14.58
C LEU A 37 0.11 8.43 -13.36
N TYR A 38 -0.98 8.06 -12.68
CA TYR A 38 -1.37 8.68 -11.42
C TYR A 38 -0.32 8.47 -10.33
N SER A 39 0.16 7.23 -10.12
CA SER A 39 1.21 6.92 -9.16
C SER A 39 2.47 7.75 -9.40
N ARG A 40 2.87 7.90 -10.67
CA ARG A 40 4.02 8.74 -11.04
C ARG A 40 3.75 10.23 -10.79
N ALA A 41 2.53 10.71 -11.03
CA ALA A 41 2.15 12.09 -10.75
C ALA A 41 2.11 12.38 -9.25
N VAL A 42 1.58 11.47 -8.43
CA VAL A 42 1.59 11.56 -6.96
C VAL A 42 3.02 11.69 -6.43
N LEU A 43 3.96 10.88 -6.95
CA LEU A 43 5.38 10.98 -6.58
C LEU A 43 6.04 12.32 -6.96
N LYS A 44 5.41 13.16 -7.77
CA LYS A 44 5.90 14.51 -8.11
C LYS A 44 5.26 15.62 -7.26
N ALA A 45 4.24 15.29 -6.46
CA ALA A 45 3.54 16.27 -5.65
C ALA A 45 4.48 16.97 -4.66
N GLN A 46 4.29 18.26 -4.48
CA GLN A 46 5.06 19.13 -3.59
C GLN A 46 4.37 19.31 -2.23
N SER A 47 3.15 18.81 -2.07
CA SER A 47 2.44 18.76 -0.79
C SER A 47 1.51 17.54 -0.70
N ILE A 48 1.06 17.21 0.52
CA ILE A 48 0.11 16.12 0.73
C ILE A 48 -1.25 16.42 0.08
N GLU A 49 -1.66 17.69 0.05
CA GLU A 49 -2.89 18.12 -0.61
C GLU A 49 -2.80 17.90 -2.13
N GLU A 50 -1.68 18.27 -2.75
CA GLU A 50 -1.45 18.01 -4.17
C GLU A 50 -1.44 16.50 -4.47
N ALA A 51 -0.81 15.70 -3.60
CA ALA A 51 -0.80 14.24 -3.71
C ALA A 51 -2.22 13.66 -3.66
N ILE A 52 -3.05 14.10 -2.71
CA ILE A 52 -4.46 13.72 -2.61
C ILE A 52 -5.21 14.14 -3.87
N GLN A 53 -5.16 15.42 -4.25
CA GLN A 53 -5.87 15.93 -5.43
C GLN A 53 -5.49 15.17 -6.70
N THR A 54 -4.22 14.79 -6.84
CA THR A 54 -3.74 13.99 -7.96
C THR A 54 -4.45 12.63 -8.02
N CYS A 55 -4.62 11.94 -6.88
CA CYS A 55 -5.39 10.69 -6.80
C CYS A 55 -6.85 10.88 -7.23
N LEU A 56 -7.43 12.07 -7.01
CA LEU A 56 -8.84 12.36 -7.25
C LEU A 56 -9.15 12.78 -8.71
N LEU A 57 -8.13 13.08 -9.54
CA LEU A 57 -8.35 13.56 -10.90
C LEU A 57 -9.25 12.60 -11.69
N GLN A 58 -10.17 13.19 -12.44
CA GLN A 58 -11.14 12.48 -13.28
C GLN A 58 -10.44 11.68 -14.40
N LYS A 59 -11.18 10.74 -15.01
CA LYS A 59 -10.72 9.85 -16.10
C LYS A 59 -9.86 8.66 -15.68
N ARG A 60 -9.91 8.21 -14.42
CA ARG A 60 -9.30 6.94 -14.01
C ARG A 60 -9.88 5.78 -14.81
N ALA A 61 -9.00 4.88 -15.28
CA ALA A 61 -9.40 3.63 -15.94
C ALA A 61 -9.95 2.56 -14.98
N GLY A 62 -9.58 2.65 -13.70
CA GLY A 62 -9.94 1.69 -12.67
C GLY A 62 -9.60 2.19 -11.27
N GLY A 63 -9.79 1.33 -10.27
CA GLY A 63 -9.62 1.66 -8.86
C GLY A 63 -8.36 1.12 -8.21
N TYR A 64 -7.78 1.92 -7.31
CA TYR A 64 -6.63 1.57 -6.47
C TYR A 64 -6.71 2.26 -5.12
N HIS A 65 -5.97 1.72 -4.15
CA HIS A 65 -5.73 2.37 -2.88
C HIS A 65 -4.34 3.02 -2.87
N TYR A 66 -4.26 4.26 -2.40
CA TYR A 66 -3.02 5.00 -2.16
C TYR A 66 -2.93 5.28 -0.66
N LEU A 67 -1.87 4.78 -0.03
CA LEU A 67 -1.48 5.22 1.30
C LEU A 67 -0.51 6.38 1.14
N LEU A 68 -0.93 7.57 1.54
CA LEU A 68 -0.15 8.79 1.47
C LEU A 68 0.28 9.19 2.88
N ALA A 69 1.51 9.68 3.01
CA ALA A 69 1.97 10.33 4.22
C ALA A 69 2.98 11.43 3.89
N ASP A 70 3.20 12.35 4.82
CA ASP A 70 4.26 13.35 4.72
C ASP A 70 5.18 13.39 5.95
N ALA A 71 6.30 14.10 5.81
CA ALA A 71 7.28 14.31 6.87
C ALA A 71 6.73 15.08 8.09
N GLN A 72 5.54 15.68 8.00
CA GLN A 72 4.87 16.36 9.12
C GLN A 72 3.96 15.41 9.91
N GLY A 73 3.89 14.13 9.52
CA GLY A 73 3.11 13.10 10.20
C GLY A 73 1.64 13.03 9.77
N ARG A 74 1.25 13.75 8.71
CA ARG A 74 -0.10 13.62 8.16
C ARG A 74 -0.16 12.36 7.31
N SER A 75 -1.26 11.61 7.40
CA SER A 75 -1.47 10.41 6.60
C SER A 75 -2.91 10.25 6.13
N TYR A 76 -3.07 9.67 4.94
CA TYR A 76 -4.36 9.49 4.29
C TYR A 76 -4.39 8.17 3.52
N SER A 77 -5.48 7.43 3.66
CA SER A 77 -5.81 6.27 2.83
C SER A 77 -6.82 6.72 1.79
N VAL A 78 -6.41 6.77 0.52
CA VAL A 78 -7.24 7.23 -0.60
C VAL A 78 -7.65 6.03 -1.42
N GLU A 79 -8.92 5.66 -1.34
CA GLU A 79 -9.50 4.61 -2.14
C GLU A 79 -10.14 5.20 -3.40
N THR A 80 -9.92 4.57 -4.54
CA THR A 80 -10.50 5.03 -5.81
C THR A 80 -11.17 3.87 -6.53
N SER A 81 -12.21 4.17 -7.31
CA SER A 81 -12.70 3.37 -8.44
C SER A 81 -12.49 4.17 -9.73
N ALA A 82 -12.96 3.66 -10.86
CA ALA A 82 -12.93 4.46 -12.09
C ALA A 82 -13.78 5.74 -11.98
N SER A 83 -14.89 5.70 -11.23
CA SER A 83 -15.87 6.78 -11.12
C SER A 83 -15.97 7.43 -9.73
N HIS A 84 -15.64 6.71 -8.65
CA HIS A 84 -15.77 7.18 -7.27
C HIS A 84 -14.42 7.23 -6.56
N HIS A 85 -14.40 7.84 -5.38
CA HIS A 85 -13.25 7.87 -4.49
C HIS A 85 -13.71 8.11 -3.05
N HIS A 86 -12.86 7.74 -2.10
CA HIS A 86 -13.05 8.01 -0.69
C HIS A 86 -11.70 8.29 -0.04
N VAL A 87 -11.65 9.23 0.91
CA VAL A 87 -10.42 9.60 1.63
C VAL A 87 -10.64 9.34 3.11
N HIS A 88 -9.85 8.43 3.66
CA HIS A 88 -9.80 8.11 5.09
C HIS A 88 -8.64 8.88 5.72
N PRO A 89 -8.89 9.93 6.52
CA PRO A 89 -7.83 10.62 7.26
C PRO A 89 -7.26 9.72 8.36
N GLY A 90 -5.94 9.76 8.55
CA GLY A 90 -5.23 9.05 9.62
C GLY A 90 -5.39 9.70 10.99
N GLU A 91 -6.62 9.89 11.47
CA GLU A 91 -6.92 10.62 12.72
C GLU A 91 -6.28 9.99 13.97
N ARG A 92 -6.06 8.68 13.95
CA ARG A 92 -5.38 7.94 15.03
C ARG A 92 -3.86 8.05 14.98
N GLY A 93 -3.30 8.75 14.00
CA GLY A 93 -1.86 8.83 13.73
C GLY A 93 -1.29 7.63 12.97
N TRP A 94 -2.13 6.67 12.59
CA TRP A 94 -1.73 5.47 11.87
C TRP A 94 -2.88 4.91 11.03
N LEU A 95 -2.53 4.17 9.98
CA LEU A 95 -3.46 3.55 9.04
C LEU A 95 -2.92 2.18 8.62
N VAL A 96 -3.84 1.27 8.33
CA VAL A 96 -3.56 -0.05 7.74
C VAL A 96 -4.48 -0.20 6.53
N HIS A 97 -4.01 -0.86 5.49
CA HIS A 97 -4.84 -1.22 4.35
C HIS A 97 -4.30 -2.48 3.68
N THR A 98 -5.20 -3.29 3.12
CA THR A 98 -4.84 -4.45 2.32
C THR A 98 -5.46 -4.35 0.92
N ASN A 99 -6.15 -5.37 0.42
CA ASN A 99 -6.58 -5.48 -0.97
C ASN A 99 -8.12 -5.50 -1.13
N HIS A 100 -8.84 -4.88 -0.21
CA HIS A 100 -10.29 -4.75 -0.24
C HIS A 100 -10.70 -3.33 0.13
N TYR A 101 -11.90 -2.91 -0.27
CA TYR A 101 -12.42 -1.58 0.08
C TYR A 101 -12.89 -1.51 1.54
N LEU A 102 -12.45 -0.47 2.25
CA LEU A 102 -12.91 -0.09 3.58
C LEU A 102 -14.14 0.82 3.51
N SER A 103 -14.23 1.71 2.50
CA SER A 103 -15.40 2.54 2.27
C SER A 103 -16.62 1.70 1.89
N THR A 104 -17.74 1.91 2.59
CA THR A 104 -19.02 1.26 2.29
C THR A 104 -19.51 1.55 0.87
N GLU A 105 -19.29 2.77 0.39
CA GLU A 105 -19.68 3.21 -0.97
C GLU A 105 -18.87 2.47 -2.03
N LEU A 106 -17.54 2.44 -1.89
CA LEU A 106 -16.67 1.76 -2.84
C LEU A 106 -16.79 0.23 -2.77
N ARG A 107 -17.10 -0.31 -1.59
CA ARG A 107 -17.39 -1.74 -1.41
C ARG A 107 -18.61 -2.19 -2.22
N ALA A 108 -19.58 -1.30 -2.46
CA ALA A 108 -20.71 -1.60 -3.36
C ALA A 108 -20.27 -1.77 -4.83
N LEU A 109 -19.11 -1.24 -5.20
CA LEU A 109 -18.50 -1.40 -6.53
C LEU A 109 -17.47 -2.53 -6.56
N GLU A 110 -17.20 -3.23 -5.46
CA GLU A 110 -16.20 -4.29 -5.39
C GLU A 110 -16.63 -5.53 -6.20
N THR A 111 -15.70 -6.10 -6.96
CA THR A 111 -15.95 -7.34 -7.70
C THR A 111 -16.25 -8.51 -6.76
N LYS A 112 -16.92 -9.56 -7.25
CA LYS A 112 -17.21 -10.79 -6.49
C LYS A 112 -15.99 -11.69 -6.25
N ARG A 113 -14.79 -11.12 -6.17
CA ARG A 113 -13.56 -11.86 -5.86
C ARG A 113 -13.59 -12.34 -4.40
N ASP A 114 -12.93 -13.46 -4.15
CA ASP A 114 -12.68 -13.88 -2.78
C ASP A 114 -11.59 -13.00 -2.15
N LEU A 115 -11.98 -12.18 -1.17
CA LEU A 115 -11.10 -11.25 -0.48
C LEU A 115 -10.91 -11.61 1.00
N ARG A 116 -11.25 -12.85 1.39
CA ARG A 116 -11.12 -13.31 2.80
C ARG A 116 -9.68 -13.18 3.31
N ASN A 117 -8.68 -13.56 2.51
CA ASN A 117 -7.27 -13.38 2.85
C ASN A 117 -6.96 -11.89 3.14
N SER A 118 -7.38 -11.00 2.24
CA SER A 118 -7.21 -9.54 2.40
C SER A 118 -7.81 -9.01 3.71
N GLN A 119 -9.00 -9.48 4.09
CA GLN A 119 -9.69 -9.10 5.32
C GLN A 119 -8.99 -9.64 6.58
N LEU A 120 -8.56 -10.90 6.57
CA LEU A 120 -7.83 -11.51 7.68
C LEU A 120 -6.48 -10.82 7.93
N ARG A 121 -5.71 -10.57 6.86
CA ARG A 121 -4.45 -9.81 6.97
C ARG A 121 -4.66 -8.39 7.49
N PHE A 122 -5.75 -7.75 7.10
CA PHE A 122 -6.10 -6.41 7.59
C PHE A 122 -6.37 -6.43 9.09
N GLN A 123 -7.25 -7.34 9.56
CA GLN A 123 -7.55 -7.47 10.98
C GLN A 123 -6.30 -7.80 11.80
N HIS A 124 -5.46 -8.71 11.32
CA HIS A 124 -4.21 -9.07 11.98
C HIS A 124 -3.22 -7.92 12.03
N ALA A 125 -3.01 -7.21 10.91
CA ALA A 125 -2.12 -6.05 10.86
C ALA A 125 -2.61 -4.90 11.76
N LEU A 126 -3.93 -4.68 11.87
CA LEU A 126 -4.52 -3.75 12.83
C LEU A 126 -4.13 -4.14 14.26
N GLN A 127 -4.35 -5.39 14.65
CA GLN A 127 -4.07 -5.89 16.00
C GLN A 127 -2.57 -5.79 16.34
N LEU A 128 -1.69 -6.19 15.42
CA LEU A 128 -0.24 -6.08 15.59
C LEU A 128 0.17 -4.63 15.80
N LEU A 129 -0.30 -3.73 14.93
CA LEU A 129 0.07 -2.31 15.01
C LEU A 129 -0.47 -1.66 16.28
N GLU A 130 -1.73 -1.92 16.64
CA GLU A 130 -2.36 -1.43 17.88
C GLU A 130 -1.61 -1.89 19.13
N SER A 131 -1.14 -3.13 19.15
CA SER A 131 -0.38 -3.68 20.29
C SER A 131 1.01 -3.08 20.49
N GLN A 132 1.55 -2.40 19.47
CA GLN A 132 2.90 -1.81 19.49
C GLN A 132 2.89 -0.28 19.52
N LEU A 133 1.71 0.35 19.61
CA LEU A 133 1.61 1.81 19.65
C LEU A 133 2.40 2.38 20.84
N GLY A 134 3.19 3.43 20.56
CA GLY A 134 4.07 4.06 21.54
C GLY A 134 5.46 3.43 21.66
N SER A 135 5.68 2.27 21.05
CA SER A 135 6.99 1.59 20.98
C SER A 135 7.39 1.23 19.55
N LEU A 136 6.83 1.93 18.55
CA LEU A 136 7.13 1.67 17.15
C LEU A 136 8.52 2.21 16.81
N ASP A 137 9.36 1.33 16.31
CA ASP A 137 10.66 1.67 15.75
C ASP A 137 10.89 0.89 14.44
N LEU A 138 12.07 1.05 13.85
CA LEU A 138 12.40 0.37 12.61
C LEU A 138 12.34 -1.16 12.77
N GLU A 139 12.84 -1.71 13.86
CA GLU A 139 12.89 -3.16 14.09
C GLU A 139 11.49 -3.73 14.26
N SER A 140 10.63 -3.05 15.03
CA SER A 140 9.25 -3.47 15.26
C SER A 140 8.44 -3.47 13.95
N LEU A 141 8.64 -2.47 13.07
CA LEU A 141 8.04 -2.43 11.74
C LEU A 141 8.56 -3.54 10.82
N GLN A 142 9.86 -3.82 10.84
CA GLN A 142 10.43 -4.95 10.10
C GLN A 142 9.83 -6.28 10.57
N ASN A 143 9.67 -6.46 11.89
CA ASN A 143 9.09 -7.67 12.46
C ASN A 143 7.60 -7.82 12.12
N LEU A 144 6.83 -6.73 12.12
CA LEU A 144 5.43 -6.73 11.65
C LEU A 144 5.35 -7.20 10.20
N LEU A 145 6.21 -6.67 9.32
CA LEU A 145 6.23 -7.04 7.90
C LEU A 145 6.74 -8.47 7.66
N ARG A 146 7.44 -9.07 8.63
CA ARG A 146 7.90 -10.47 8.62
C ARG A 146 6.86 -11.46 9.15
N ASP A 147 5.71 -11.00 9.62
CA ASP A 147 4.73 -11.84 10.29
C ASP A 147 4.15 -12.94 9.39
N HIS A 148 4.07 -14.15 9.95
CA HIS A 148 3.58 -15.38 9.30
C HIS A 148 2.25 -15.88 9.87
N ALA A 149 1.53 -15.09 10.68
CA ALA A 149 0.24 -15.54 11.18
C ALA A 149 -0.73 -15.77 10.01
N ASN A 150 -1.58 -16.80 10.11
CA ASN A 150 -2.49 -17.25 9.06
C ASN A 150 -1.79 -17.79 7.79
N ALA A 151 -0.53 -18.23 7.88
CA ALA A 151 0.16 -18.90 6.77
C ALA A 151 -0.72 -20.00 6.13
N PRO A 152 -0.77 -20.10 4.79
CA PRO A 152 0.04 -19.35 3.81
C PRO A 152 -0.44 -17.91 3.52
N ASN A 153 -1.59 -17.50 4.05
CA ASN A 153 -2.23 -16.19 3.81
C ASN A 153 -1.71 -15.08 4.76
N SER A 154 -0.42 -15.08 5.04
CA SER A 154 0.23 -14.18 6.00
C SER A 154 0.60 -12.82 5.41
N ILE A 155 1.02 -11.87 6.27
CA ILE A 155 1.56 -10.56 5.82
C ILE A 155 2.84 -10.78 5.00
N CYS A 156 3.77 -11.58 5.52
CA CYS A 156 4.90 -12.11 4.77
C CYS A 156 4.45 -13.38 4.03
N GLU A 157 3.99 -13.22 2.78
CA GLU A 157 3.43 -14.30 1.98
C GLU A 157 4.55 -15.10 1.29
N HIS A 158 4.41 -16.43 1.29
CA HIS A 158 5.34 -17.37 0.66
C HIS A 158 4.62 -18.23 -0.35
N GLU A 159 5.34 -18.67 -1.39
CA GLU A 159 4.78 -19.60 -2.36
C GLU A 159 4.29 -20.88 -1.68
N ASP A 160 3.09 -21.31 -2.05
CA ASP A 160 2.58 -22.64 -1.77
C ASP A 160 2.88 -23.55 -2.97
N PRO A 161 3.84 -24.50 -2.86
CA PRO A 161 4.19 -25.40 -3.96
C PRO A 161 3.06 -26.37 -4.33
N THR A 162 2.04 -26.51 -3.48
CA THR A 162 0.88 -27.38 -3.74
C THR A 162 -0.18 -26.67 -4.58
N ALA A 163 -0.19 -25.34 -4.61
CA ALA A 163 -1.10 -24.55 -5.43
C ALA A 163 -0.71 -24.60 -6.93
N PRO A 164 -1.69 -24.45 -7.85
CA PRO A 164 -1.42 -24.27 -9.26
C PRO A 164 -0.47 -23.09 -9.52
N PRO A 165 0.48 -23.16 -10.47
CA PRO A 165 1.48 -22.10 -10.68
C PRO A 165 0.91 -20.68 -10.85
N HIS A 166 -0.26 -20.54 -11.48
CA HIS A 166 -0.92 -19.25 -11.70
C HIS A 166 -1.66 -18.69 -10.46
N GLN A 167 -1.66 -19.43 -9.35
CA GLN A 167 -2.26 -19.06 -8.06
C GLN A 167 -1.22 -18.99 -6.94
N ARG A 168 0.07 -19.12 -7.28
CA ARG A 168 1.15 -18.95 -6.31
C ARG A 168 1.44 -17.46 -6.14
N PHE A 169 1.45 -17.03 -4.89
CA PHE A 169 1.74 -15.66 -4.50
C PHE A 169 2.97 -15.66 -3.57
N LEU A 170 3.68 -14.54 -3.57
CA LEU A 170 4.93 -14.36 -2.83
C LEU A 170 5.12 -12.87 -2.58
N THR A 171 5.54 -12.49 -1.37
CA THR A 171 6.06 -11.15 -1.11
C THR A 171 7.37 -10.95 -1.88
N LEU A 172 7.35 -10.12 -2.93
CA LEU A 172 8.51 -9.91 -3.81
C LEU A 172 9.58 -9.00 -3.22
N PHE A 173 9.19 -8.09 -2.33
CA PHE A 173 10.07 -7.19 -1.60
C PHE A 173 9.26 -6.56 -0.46
N SER A 174 9.96 -5.93 0.48
CA SER A 174 9.36 -5.14 1.55
C SER A 174 10.06 -3.79 1.67
N MET A 175 9.35 -2.76 2.12
CA MET A 175 9.92 -1.44 2.34
C MET A 175 9.32 -0.70 3.53
N ILE A 176 10.13 0.15 4.14
CA ILE A 176 9.76 1.09 5.21
C ILE A 176 10.33 2.44 4.81
N MET A 177 9.54 3.50 4.90
CA MET A 177 9.94 4.86 4.52
C MET A 177 9.94 5.76 5.76
N ASP A 178 11.12 6.27 6.11
CA ASP A 178 11.25 7.36 7.07
C ASP A 178 11.24 8.69 6.29
N LEU A 179 10.07 9.33 6.29
CA LEU A 179 9.84 10.57 5.56
C LEU A 179 10.53 11.78 6.22
N THR A 180 10.83 11.71 7.52
CA THR A 180 11.52 12.78 8.24
C THR A 180 13.00 12.86 7.89
N GLN A 181 13.60 11.70 7.56
CA GLN A 181 15.00 11.59 7.17
C GLN A 181 15.20 11.47 5.65
N GLY A 182 14.11 11.34 4.87
CA GLY A 182 14.21 11.05 3.44
C GLY A 182 14.89 9.71 3.17
N LEU A 183 14.61 8.69 3.99
CA LEU A 183 15.31 7.40 3.96
C LEU A 183 14.31 6.27 3.68
N MET A 184 14.67 5.37 2.77
CA MET A 184 13.91 4.17 2.48
C MET A 184 14.71 2.93 2.86
N TRP A 185 14.17 2.10 3.73
CA TRP A 185 14.68 0.75 3.99
C TRP A 185 13.97 -0.23 3.07
N ALA A 186 14.70 -1.05 2.33
CA ALA A 186 14.10 -2.05 1.46
C ALA A 186 14.82 -3.40 1.53
N ALA A 187 14.05 -4.48 1.47
CA ALA A 187 14.54 -5.86 1.45
C ALA A 187 13.97 -6.59 0.21
N PRO A 188 14.81 -7.26 -0.61
CA PRO A 188 14.34 -8.09 -1.71
C PRO A 188 13.76 -9.42 -1.20
N GLY A 189 12.75 -9.94 -1.90
CA GLY A 189 12.04 -11.16 -1.52
C GLY A 189 11.16 -10.99 -0.27
N PRO A 190 10.71 -12.11 0.32
CA PRO A 190 10.01 -12.08 1.59
C PRO A 190 10.91 -11.47 2.67
N PRO A 191 10.44 -10.48 3.45
CA PRO A 191 11.28 -9.76 4.41
C PRO A 191 11.87 -10.64 5.53
N CYS A 192 11.35 -11.84 5.75
CA CYS A 192 11.92 -12.80 6.70
C CYS A 192 13.18 -13.51 6.17
N GLN A 193 13.40 -13.49 4.85
CA GLN A 193 14.56 -14.05 4.16
C GLN A 193 15.50 -12.96 3.61
N GLY A 194 14.97 -11.74 3.44
CA GLY A 194 15.71 -10.58 2.94
C GLY A 194 16.34 -9.73 4.05
N THR A 195 17.44 -9.05 3.70
CA THR A 195 18.08 -8.03 4.54
C THR A 195 17.62 -6.64 4.12
N TYR A 196 17.17 -5.83 5.08
CA TYR A 196 16.85 -4.43 4.82
C TYR A 196 18.12 -3.62 4.60
N THR A 197 18.18 -2.92 3.47
CA THR A 197 19.24 -1.97 3.13
C THR A 197 18.65 -0.56 3.11
N ALA A 198 19.37 0.41 3.65
CA ALA A 198 18.98 1.81 3.64
C ALA A 198 19.36 2.48 2.30
N TYR A 199 18.43 3.25 1.76
CA TYR A 199 18.58 4.05 0.55
C TYR A 199 18.15 5.49 0.87
N PRO A 200 19.09 6.45 0.99
CA PRO A 200 18.73 7.85 1.09
C PRO A 200 18.16 8.34 -0.24
N LEU A 201 17.26 9.31 -0.15
CA LEU A 201 16.73 10.02 -1.32
C LEU A 201 17.80 10.86 -2.01
#